data_AF-A0A937T1P5-F1
#
_entry.id   AF-A0A937T1P5-F1
#
_cell.length_a   1.000
_cell.length_b   1.000
_cell.length_c   1.000
_cell.angle_alpha   90.00
_cell.angle_beta   90.00
_cell.angle_gamma   90.00
#
_symmetry.space_group_name_H-M   'P 1'
#
loop_
_entity.id
_entity.type
_entity.pdbx_description
1 polymer ?
#
loop_
_entity_poly.entity_id
_entity_poly.type
_entity_poly.pdbx_seq_one_letter_code
_entity_poly.pdbx_strand_id
1 'polypeptide(L)'
;MADTQTQNEFDDPVISIGVLAQKVGLSVSAVRKYENEGLVIAHRTASGHRLFSHEDVSRVRNIQHMIQDLGLNTEGIRRMQALLPCWDLLPCNGDTRKSCPAYKDNTRPCWMIKGLNCAPQGNECRRCAVYRFGSLCTEDVKRLLHDQNDIQSAGAAIRELLQRLRETRQEG
;
A
#
# COMPACT_ATOMS: atom_id res chain seq x y z
N MET A 1 -15.27 -3.97 -23.91
CA MET A 1 -14.95 -5.31 -23.37
C MET A 1 -13.43 -5.60 -23.40
N ALA A 2 -12.57 -4.56 -23.35
CA ALA A 2 -11.10 -4.71 -23.44
C ALA A 2 -10.35 -4.39 -22.13
N ASP A 3 -11.04 -4.10 -21.02
CA ASP A 3 -10.40 -3.51 -19.83
C ASP A 3 -9.98 -4.49 -18.73
N THR A 4 -10.31 -5.78 -18.83
CA THR A 4 -10.00 -6.74 -17.74
C THR A 4 -8.64 -7.43 -17.92
N GLN A 5 -8.10 -7.52 -19.14
CA GLN A 5 -6.83 -8.23 -19.42
C GLN A 5 -5.60 -7.40 -19.03
N THR A 6 -5.60 -6.09 -19.31
CA THR A 6 -4.49 -5.18 -18.97
C THR A 6 -4.38 -4.92 -17.46
N GLN A 7 -5.49 -5.04 -16.71
CA GLN A 7 -5.54 -4.82 -15.27
C GLN A 7 -4.90 -5.93 -14.43
N ASN A 8 -4.82 -7.16 -14.95
CA ASN A 8 -4.21 -8.28 -14.22
C ASN A 8 -2.67 -8.23 -14.30
N GLU A 9 -2.08 -7.86 -15.44
CA GLU A 9 -0.63 -7.83 -15.64
C GLU A 9 0.10 -6.89 -14.67
N PHE A 10 -0.52 -5.77 -14.29
CA PHE A 10 0.10 -4.77 -13.42
C PHE A 10 0.21 -5.23 -11.95
N ASP A 11 -0.68 -6.13 -11.54
CA ASP A 11 -0.78 -6.67 -10.19
C ASP A 11 -0.07 -8.03 -10.05
N ASP A 12 0.14 -8.71 -11.16
CA ASP A 12 0.75 -10.03 -11.20
C ASP A 12 2.23 -9.96 -10.77
N PRO A 13 2.64 -10.78 -9.78
CA PRO A 13 4.01 -10.80 -9.31
C PRO A 13 4.92 -11.55 -10.29
N VAL A 14 5.48 -10.85 -11.27
CA VAL A 14 6.37 -11.42 -12.30
C VAL A 14 7.80 -10.85 -12.27
N ILE A 15 8.06 -9.82 -11.47
CA ILE A 15 9.34 -9.10 -11.42
C ILE A 15 10.21 -9.67 -10.28
N SER A 16 11.42 -10.14 -10.59
CA SER A 16 12.37 -10.58 -9.57
C SER A 16 12.94 -9.41 -8.76
N ILE A 17 13.45 -9.68 -7.56
CA ILE A 17 14.04 -8.63 -6.70
C ILE A 17 15.19 -7.87 -7.37
N GLY A 18 16.01 -8.55 -8.18
CA GLY A 18 17.12 -7.93 -8.92
C GLY A 18 16.63 -6.96 -9.98
N VAL A 19 15.60 -7.36 -10.75
CA VAL A 19 14.98 -6.51 -11.76
C VAL A 19 14.26 -5.33 -11.12
N LEU A 20 13.55 -5.56 -10.00
CA LEU A 20 12.94 -4.47 -9.22
C LEU A 20 14.01 -3.46 -8.79
N ALA A 21 15.08 -3.92 -8.16
CA ALA A 21 16.17 -3.07 -7.68
C ALA A 21 16.77 -2.22 -8.81
N GLN A 22 17.00 -2.81 -9.99
CA GLN A 22 17.45 -2.09 -11.18
C GLN A 22 16.44 -1.02 -11.65
N LYS A 23 15.15 -1.37 -11.75
CA LYS A 23 14.07 -0.47 -12.22
C LYS A 23 13.87 0.78 -11.36
N VAL A 24 14.27 0.72 -10.10
CA VAL A 24 14.12 1.81 -9.11
C VAL A 24 15.46 2.41 -8.68
N GLY A 25 16.57 1.97 -9.27
CA GLY A 25 17.91 2.48 -8.95
C GLY A 25 18.39 2.18 -7.52
N LEU A 26 17.95 1.07 -6.93
CA LEU A 26 18.33 0.64 -5.59
C LEU A 26 19.26 -0.59 -5.62
N SER A 27 19.94 -0.84 -4.51
CA SER A 27 20.57 -2.14 -4.28
C SER A 27 19.51 -3.17 -3.87
N VAL A 28 19.77 -4.45 -4.16
CA VAL A 28 18.91 -5.57 -3.68
C VAL A 28 18.78 -5.55 -2.16
N SER A 29 19.85 -5.18 -1.44
CA SER A 29 19.84 -5.05 0.02
C SER A 29 18.90 -3.96 0.52
N ALA A 30 18.80 -2.82 -0.18
CA ALA A 30 17.85 -1.76 0.14
C ALA A 30 16.39 -2.22 -0.05
N VAL A 31 16.09 -2.93 -1.14
CA VAL A 31 14.75 -3.51 -1.36
C VAL A 31 14.40 -4.51 -0.26
N ARG A 32 15.34 -5.39 0.14
CA ARG A 32 15.14 -6.31 1.27
C ARG A 32 14.92 -5.58 2.59
N LYS A 33 15.59 -4.45 2.82
CA LYS A 33 15.37 -3.62 4.00
C LYS A 33 13.92 -3.12 4.04
N TYR A 34 13.41 -2.57 2.92
CA TYR A 34 12.01 -2.12 2.84
C TYR A 34 11.01 -3.26 3.05
N GLU A 35 11.30 -4.46 2.51
CA GLU A 35 10.48 -5.65 2.75
C GLU A 35 10.45 -6.03 4.24
N ASN A 36 11.62 -6.12 4.87
CA ASN A 36 11.76 -6.49 6.28
C ASN A 36 11.09 -5.49 7.23
N GLU A 37 11.11 -4.20 6.88
CA GLU A 37 10.45 -3.14 7.64
C GLU A 37 8.94 -3.06 7.37
N GLY A 38 8.41 -3.95 6.52
CA GLY A 38 6.98 -4.06 6.19
C GLY A 38 6.47 -2.97 5.26
N LEU A 39 7.37 -2.25 4.62
CA LEU A 39 7.03 -1.19 3.67
C LEU A 39 6.63 -1.76 2.31
N VAL A 40 7.12 -2.93 1.90
CA VAL A 40 6.71 -3.65 0.69
C VAL A 40 6.55 -5.14 0.99
N ILE A 41 5.61 -5.82 0.33
CA ILE A 41 5.33 -7.24 0.52
C ILE A 41 5.69 -7.99 -0.76
N ALA A 42 6.66 -8.89 -0.68
CA ALA A 42 6.98 -9.78 -1.79
C ALA A 42 5.97 -10.94 -1.88
N HIS A 43 5.59 -11.30 -3.10
CA HIS A 43 5.05 -12.63 -3.37
C HIS A 43 6.20 -13.65 -3.34
N ARG A 44 5.97 -14.83 -2.78
CA ARG A 44 6.96 -15.91 -2.76
C ARG A 44 6.48 -17.06 -3.64
N THR A 45 7.32 -17.48 -4.59
CA THR A 45 7.06 -18.69 -5.38
C THR A 45 7.11 -19.94 -4.49
N ALA A 46 6.63 -21.07 -5.01
CA ALA A 46 6.78 -22.38 -4.35
C ALA A 46 8.25 -22.73 -4.05
N SER A 47 9.18 -22.27 -4.89
CA SER A 47 10.63 -22.40 -4.70
C SER A 47 11.24 -21.34 -3.75
N GLY A 48 10.43 -20.42 -3.21
CA GLY A 48 10.85 -19.41 -2.23
C GLY A 48 11.44 -18.12 -2.82
N HIS A 49 11.46 -17.96 -4.16
CA HIS A 49 11.92 -16.74 -4.80
C HIS A 49 10.93 -15.59 -4.61
N ARG A 50 11.46 -14.39 -4.45
CA ARG A 50 10.66 -13.16 -4.32
C ARG A 50 10.29 -12.63 -5.69
N LEU A 51 9.00 -12.43 -5.88
CA LEU A 51 8.42 -11.77 -7.03
C LEU A 51 7.61 -10.55 -6.57
N PHE A 52 7.61 -9.55 -7.42
CA PHE A 52 6.98 -8.25 -7.23
C PHE A 52 6.17 -7.91 -8.49
N SER A 53 5.15 -7.09 -8.34
CA SER A 53 4.36 -6.59 -9.47
C SER A 53 4.82 -5.22 -9.93
N HIS A 54 4.24 -4.71 -11.01
CA HIS A 54 4.45 -3.33 -11.43
C HIS A 54 3.94 -2.33 -10.37
N GLU A 55 2.85 -2.66 -9.66
CA GLU A 55 2.39 -1.86 -8.53
C GLU A 55 3.43 -1.81 -7.39
N ASP A 56 4.12 -2.91 -7.11
CA ASP A 56 5.20 -2.93 -6.11
C ASP A 56 6.38 -2.04 -6.54
N VAL A 57 6.68 -1.92 -7.84
CA VAL A 57 7.67 -0.97 -8.37
C VAL A 57 7.27 0.47 -8.04
N SER A 58 6.02 0.85 -8.35
CA SER A 58 5.48 2.18 -8.05
C SER A 58 5.51 2.48 -6.56
N ARG A 59 5.13 1.51 -5.74
CA ARG A 59 5.20 1.60 -4.28
C ARG A 59 6.62 1.89 -3.79
N VAL A 60 7.63 1.17 -4.29
CA VAL A 60 9.03 1.40 -3.91
C VAL A 60 9.51 2.79 -4.33
N ARG A 61 9.12 3.29 -5.51
CA ARG A 61 9.44 4.66 -5.92
C ARG A 61 8.84 5.70 -4.99
N ASN A 62 7.60 5.52 -4.56
CA ASN A 62 6.99 6.46 -3.61
C ASN A 62 7.69 6.40 -2.25
N ILE A 63 8.12 5.22 -1.80
CA ILE A 63 8.94 5.08 -0.59
C ILE A 63 10.27 5.83 -0.74
N GLN A 64 10.93 5.76 -1.91
CA GLN A 64 12.13 6.54 -2.18
C GLN A 64 11.86 8.04 -2.13
N HIS A 65 10.80 8.51 -2.78
CA HIS A 65 10.39 9.91 -2.76
C HIS A 65 10.16 10.42 -1.32
N MET A 66 9.41 9.66 -0.51
CA MET A 66 9.22 9.97 0.91
C MET A 66 10.54 10.09 1.68
N ILE A 67 11.53 9.25 1.37
CA ILE A 67 12.83 9.26 2.06
C ILE A 67 13.73 10.39 1.56
N GLN A 68 13.86 10.54 0.24
CA GLN A 68 14.83 11.40 -0.40
C GLN A 68 14.37 12.85 -0.46
N ASP A 69 13.09 13.07 -0.78
CA ASP A 69 12.57 14.40 -1.07
C ASP A 69 11.83 14.98 0.14
N LEU A 70 11.14 14.12 0.92
CA LEU A 70 10.39 14.55 2.11
C LEU A 70 11.15 14.36 3.43
N GLY A 71 12.36 13.78 3.38
CA GLY A 71 13.24 13.61 4.55
C GLY A 71 12.74 12.61 5.60
N LEU A 72 11.83 11.71 5.23
CA LEU A 72 11.30 10.71 6.15
C LEU A 72 12.27 9.53 6.30
N ASN A 73 12.21 8.88 7.45
CA ASN A 73 12.83 7.57 7.62
C ASN A 73 11.77 6.46 7.52
N THR A 74 12.23 5.22 7.45
CA THR A 74 11.36 4.06 7.24
C THR A 74 10.43 3.78 8.42
N GLU A 75 10.85 4.11 9.65
CA GLU A 75 9.97 4.09 10.84
C GLU A 75 8.82 5.10 10.69
N GLY A 76 9.13 6.35 10.30
CA GLY A 76 8.14 7.40 10.09
C GLY A 76 7.11 7.00 9.04
N ILE A 77 7.57 6.48 7.90
CA ILE A 77 6.69 5.99 6.83
C ILE A 77 5.76 4.90 7.35
N ARG A 78 6.31 3.90 8.06
CA ARG A 78 5.51 2.81 8.62
C ARG A 78 4.49 3.31 9.63
N ARG A 79 4.87 4.24 10.52
CA ARG A 79 3.96 4.82 11.52
C ARG A 79 2.82 5.55 10.85
N MET A 80 3.09 6.33 9.81
CA MET A 80 2.04 6.99 9.04
C MET A 80 1.11 5.97 8.36
N GLN A 81 1.66 4.91 7.79
CA GLN A 81 0.88 3.82 7.20
C GLN A 81 0.03 3.05 8.23
N ALA A 82 0.44 3.03 9.51
CA ALA A 82 -0.34 2.44 10.59
C ALA A 82 -1.60 3.25 10.93
N LEU A 83 -1.66 4.52 10.55
CA LEU A 83 -2.80 5.39 10.80
C LEU A 83 -3.89 5.29 9.71
N LEU A 84 -3.68 4.46 8.69
CA LEU A 84 -4.63 4.33 7.59
C LEU A 84 -5.97 3.75 8.08
N PRO A 85 -7.10 4.41 7.76
CA PRO A 85 -8.41 4.01 8.26
C PRO A 85 -8.96 2.84 7.45
N CYS A 86 -8.43 1.63 7.68
CA CYS A 86 -8.82 0.43 6.91
C CYS A 86 -10.33 0.15 6.96
N TRP A 87 -11.01 0.53 8.03
CA TRP A 87 -12.46 0.40 8.21
C TRP A 87 -13.29 1.36 7.38
N ASP A 88 -12.69 2.44 6.92
CA ASP A 88 -13.34 3.42 6.06
C ASP A 88 -13.08 3.07 4.60
N LEU A 89 -11.91 2.48 4.29
CA LEU A 89 -11.51 2.04 2.97
C LEU A 89 -12.09 0.69 2.54
N LEU A 90 -12.39 -0.18 3.50
CA LEU A 90 -12.98 -1.49 3.29
C LEU A 90 -14.33 -1.57 4.01
N PRO A 91 -15.31 -2.36 3.50
CA PRO A 91 -16.62 -2.53 4.12
C PRO A 91 -16.53 -3.38 5.40
N CYS A 92 -15.95 -2.83 6.46
CA CYS A 92 -15.80 -3.49 7.75
C CYS A 92 -16.98 -3.17 8.67
N ASN A 93 -17.70 -4.19 9.15
CA ASN A 93 -18.77 -3.96 10.11
C ASN A 93 -18.24 -3.46 11.48
N GLY A 94 -19.09 -2.74 12.20
CA GLY A 94 -18.71 -2.05 13.44
C GLY A 94 -18.20 -2.97 14.55
N ASP A 95 -18.74 -4.18 14.68
CA ASP A 95 -18.37 -5.10 15.76
C ASP A 95 -17.05 -5.82 15.48
N THR A 96 -16.80 -6.21 14.22
CA THR A 96 -15.51 -6.74 13.77
C THR A 96 -14.41 -5.70 13.90
N ARG A 97 -14.73 -4.42 13.63
CA ARG A 97 -13.79 -3.32 13.81
C ARG A 97 -13.33 -3.15 15.26
N LYS A 98 -14.26 -3.18 16.23
CA LYS A 98 -13.94 -2.98 17.66
C LYS A 98 -12.97 -4.03 18.21
N SER A 99 -13.05 -5.26 17.70
CA SER A 99 -12.17 -6.37 18.11
C SER A 99 -10.93 -6.52 17.22
N CYS A 100 -10.82 -5.77 16.12
CA CYS A 100 -9.70 -5.87 15.19
C CYS A 100 -8.38 -5.35 15.80
N PRO A 101 -7.31 -6.17 15.82
CA PRO A 101 -6.00 -5.73 16.31
C PRO A 101 -5.45 -4.50 15.55
N ALA A 102 -5.67 -4.42 14.23
CA ALA A 102 -5.24 -3.28 13.42
C ALA A 102 -6.00 -1.98 13.72
N TYR A 103 -7.19 -2.05 14.31
CA TYR A 103 -7.92 -0.84 14.74
C TYR A 103 -7.27 -0.18 15.97
N LYS A 104 -6.57 -0.97 16.78
CA LYS A 104 -5.96 -0.53 18.05
C LYS A 104 -4.47 -0.26 17.93
N ASP A 105 -3.78 -0.89 16.97
CA ASP A 105 -2.34 -0.74 16.75
C ASP A 105 -2.07 0.51 15.89
N ASN A 106 -1.29 1.44 16.41
CA ASN A 106 -0.85 2.66 15.71
C ASN A 106 0.64 2.64 15.35
N THR A 107 1.28 1.47 15.49
CA THR A 107 2.71 1.28 15.26
C THR A 107 2.99 0.50 13.98
N ARG A 108 2.09 -0.43 13.65
CA ARG A 108 2.20 -1.32 12.49
C ARG A 108 0.96 -1.20 11.62
N PRO A 109 1.11 -1.03 10.30
CA PRO A 109 -0.01 -1.12 9.38
C PRO A 109 -0.65 -2.50 9.41
N CYS A 110 -1.92 -2.56 9.01
CA CYS A 110 -2.73 -3.77 9.13
C CYS A 110 -2.06 -5.00 8.48
N TRP A 111 -1.40 -4.84 7.32
CA TRP A 111 -0.76 -5.95 6.62
C TRP A 111 0.46 -6.55 7.33
N MET A 112 0.94 -5.96 8.44
CA MET A 112 1.99 -6.53 9.28
C MET A 112 1.46 -7.28 10.51
N ILE A 113 0.15 -7.20 10.77
CA ILE A 113 -0.46 -7.77 11.96
C ILE A 113 -1.05 -9.14 11.63
N LYS A 114 -0.73 -10.14 12.46
CA LYS A 114 -1.26 -11.50 12.31
C LYS A 114 -2.67 -11.62 12.89
N GLY A 115 -3.47 -12.53 12.33
CA GLY A 115 -4.81 -12.84 12.86
C GLY A 115 -5.85 -11.76 12.60
N LEU A 116 -5.72 -11.00 11.51
CA LEU A 116 -6.72 -9.99 11.15
C LEU A 116 -7.97 -10.61 10.52
N ASN A 117 -9.11 -10.05 10.88
CA ASN A 117 -10.42 -10.45 10.37
C ASN A 117 -10.66 -10.08 8.89
N CYS A 118 -9.78 -9.29 8.26
CA CYS A 118 -9.90 -8.89 6.86
C CYS A 118 -9.41 -9.98 5.89
N ALA A 119 -8.39 -10.76 6.23
CA ALA A 119 -7.88 -11.81 5.35
C ALA A 119 -8.90 -12.94 5.09
N PRO A 120 -9.68 -13.41 6.10
CA PRO A 120 -10.79 -14.35 5.90
C PRO A 120 -11.90 -13.83 4.97
N GLN A 121 -11.99 -12.52 4.72
CA GLN A 121 -12.94 -11.92 3.77
C GLN A 121 -12.41 -11.96 2.33
N GLY A 122 -11.33 -12.71 2.05
CA GLY A 122 -10.73 -12.83 0.72
C GLY A 122 -9.74 -11.70 0.37
N ASN A 123 -9.33 -10.88 1.34
CA ASN A 123 -8.39 -9.79 1.08
C ASN A 123 -6.94 -10.30 1.02
N GLU A 124 -6.34 -10.24 -0.16
CA GLU A 124 -4.88 -10.32 -0.31
C GLU A 124 -4.28 -8.93 -0.10
N CYS A 125 -3.33 -8.78 0.83
CA CYS A 125 -2.77 -7.46 1.17
C CYS A 125 -2.18 -6.75 -0.06
N ARG A 126 -1.49 -7.45 -0.96
CA ARG A 126 -0.94 -6.87 -2.20
C ARG A 126 -2.01 -6.29 -3.14
N ARG A 127 -3.26 -6.76 -3.02
CA ARG A 127 -4.42 -6.29 -3.78
C ARG A 127 -5.38 -5.42 -2.96
N CYS A 128 -5.09 -5.21 -1.68
CA CYS A 128 -5.92 -4.44 -0.78
C CYS A 128 -5.73 -2.93 -0.99
N ALA A 129 -6.84 -2.19 -1.05
CA ALA A 129 -6.84 -0.73 -1.21
C ALA A 129 -6.05 -0.02 -0.09
N VAL A 130 -6.10 -0.54 1.15
CA VAL A 130 -5.37 0.02 2.29
C VAL A 130 -3.85 -0.06 2.06
N TYR A 131 -3.37 -1.21 1.60
CA TYR A 131 -1.94 -1.40 1.29
C TYR A 131 -1.52 -0.50 0.14
N ARG A 132 -2.26 -0.53 -0.99
CA ARG A 132 -1.93 0.30 -2.17
C ARG A 132 -1.92 1.79 -1.85
N PHE A 133 -2.87 2.25 -1.05
CA PHE A 133 -2.95 3.64 -0.64
C PHE A 133 -1.81 4.07 0.29
N GLY A 134 -1.31 3.18 1.15
CA GLY A 134 -0.30 3.56 2.13
C GLY A 134 0.98 4.15 1.56
N SER A 135 1.31 3.88 0.30
CA SER A 135 2.45 4.48 -0.40
C SER A 135 2.14 5.78 -1.14
N LEU A 136 0.90 6.27 -1.13
CA LEU A 136 0.49 7.48 -1.85
C LEU A 136 0.25 8.69 -0.93
N CYS A 137 0.31 8.47 0.38
CA CYS A 137 -0.40 9.33 1.33
C CYS A 137 0.36 10.62 1.71
N THR A 138 1.67 10.75 1.50
CA THR A 138 2.44 11.76 2.26
C THR A 138 2.19 13.21 1.91
N GLU A 139 1.95 13.55 0.64
CA GLU A 139 1.71 14.95 0.24
C GLU A 139 0.26 15.36 0.54
N ASP A 140 -0.66 14.40 0.51
CA ASP A 140 -2.09 14.65 0.66
C ASP A 140 -2.60 14.52 2.10
N VAL A 141 -1.86 13.90 3.04
CA VAL A 141 -2.30 13.76 4.45
C VAL A 141 -2.71 15.10 5.04
N LYS A 142 -1.89 16.15 4.85
CA LYS A 142 -2.20 17.46 5.42
C LYS A 142 -3.49 18.05 4.81
N ARG A 143 -3.70 17.89 3.51
CA ARG A 143 -4.94 18.30 2.83
C ARG A 143 -6.14 17.49 3.35
N LEU A 144 -6.01 16.17 3.43
CA LEU A 144 -7.02 15.24 3.93
C LEU A 144 -7.41 15.49 5.39
N LEU A 145 -6.47 16.00 6.21
CA LEU A 145 -6.72 16.35 7.61
C LEU A 145 -7.34 17.74 7.78
N HIS A 146 -7.09 18.69 6.87
CA HIS A 146 -7.58 20.06 6.97
C HIS A 146 -9.00 20.27 6.38
N ASP A 147 -9.39 19.49 5.36
CA ASP A 147 -10.66 19.69 4.65
C ASP A 147 -11.87 19.03 5.35
N GLN A 148 -11.98 19.23 6.67
CA GLN A 148 -13.06 18.66 7.49
C GLN A 148 -14.47 19.18 7.16
N ASN A 149 -14.58 20.19 6.30
CA ASN A 149 -15.87 20.78 5.93
C ASN A 149 -16.50 20.18 4.65
N ASP A 150 -15.77 19.41 3.84
CA ASP A 150 -16.28 18.82 2.58
C ASP A 150 -16.02 17.31 2.42
N ILE A 151 -15.19 16.71 3.27
CA ILE A 151 -14.88 15.28 3.24
C ILE A 151 -15.75 14.54 4.26
N GLN A 152 -16.82 13.88 3.80
CA GLN A 152 -17.69 13.05 4.67
C GLN A 152 -16.91 11.97 5.44
N SER A 153 -15.77 11.49 4.90
CA SER A 153 -14.81 10.63 5.60
C SER A 153 -13.45 10.59 4.89
N ALA A 154 -12.34 10.38 5.63
CA ALA A 154 -11.01 10.24 5.05
C ALA A 154 -10.96 9.18 3.94
N GLY A 155 -11.73 8.10 4.07
CA GLY A 155 -11.85 7.03 3.09
C GLY A 155 -12.50 7.46 1.77
N ALA A 156 -13.41 8.44 1.77
CA ALA A 156 -14.00 8.97 0.54
C ALA A 156 -12.97 9.70 -0.32
N ALA A 157 -12.21 10.62 0.28
CA ALA A 157 -11.16 11.35 -0.42
C ALA A 157 -10.02 10.42 -0.90
N ILE A 158 -9.71 9.39 -0.12
CA ILE A 158 -8.74 8.35 -0.50
C ILE A 158 -9.22 7.56 -1.72
N ARG A 159 -10.50 7.15 -1.75
CA ARG A 159 -11.07 6.42 -2.90
C ARG A 159 -10.99 7.25 -4.18
N GLU A 160 -11.31 8.55 -4.09
CA GLU A 160 -11.22 9.46 -5.21
C GLU A 160 -9.78 9.61 -5.73
N LEU A 161 -8.80 9.78 -4.83
CA LEU A 161 -7.39 9.83 -5.21
C LEU A 161 -6.95 8.54 -5.91
N LEU A 162 -7.30 7.38 -5.34
CA LEU A 162 -6.97 6.08 -5.94
C LEU A 162 -7.59 5.91 -7.34
N GLN A 163 -8.79 6.43 -7.56
CA GLN A 163 -9.45 6.38 -8.86
C GLN A 163 -8.72 7.25 -9.89
N ARG A 164 -8.44 8.51 -9.55
CA ARG A 164 -7.67 9.43 -10.43
C ARG A 164 -6.32 8.86 -10.81
N LEU A 165 -5.58 8.31 -9.85
CA LEU A 165 -4.27 7.70 -10.10
C LEU A 165 -4.34 6.46 -11.01
N ARG A 166 -5.45 5.71 -10.98
CA ARG A 166 -5.64 4.58 -11.91
C ARG A 166 -5.87 5.08 -13.34
N GLU A 167 -6.64 6.14 -13.50
CA GLU A 167 -6.93 6.75 -14.81
C GLU A 167 -5.65 7.32 -15.44
N THR A 168 -4.85 8.07 -14.68
CA THR A 168 -3.57 8.64 -15.19
C THR A 168 -2.55 7.57 -15.60
N ARG A 169 -2.61 6.37 -15.00
CA ARG A 169 -1.72 5.24 -15.34
C ARG A 169 -2.18 4.43 -16.55
N GLN A 170 -3.40 4.65 -17.06
CA GLN A 170 -3.91 3.99 -18.27
C GLN A 170 -3.57 4.76 -19.57
N GLU A 171 -3.16 6.02 -19.45
CA GLU A 171 -2.90 6.92 -20.59
C GLU A 171 -1.40 7.07 -20.95
N GLY A 172 -0.48 6.48 -20.19
CA GLY A 172 0.98 6.59 -20.38
C GLY A 172 1.72 5.28 -20.29
#